data_AF-A0A1B1AGI5-F1
#
_entry.id   AF-A0A1B1AGI5-F1
#
_cell.length_a   1.000
_cell.length_b   1.000
_cell.length_c   1.000
_cell.angle_alpha   90.00
_cell.angle_beta   90.00
_cell.angle_gamma   90.00
#
_symmetry.space_group_name_H-M   'P 1'
#
loop_
_entity.id
_entity.type
_entity.pdbx_description
1 polymer ?
#
loop_
_entity_poly.entity_id
_entity_poly.type
_entity_poly.pdbx_seq_one_letter_code
_entity_poly.pdbx_strand_id
1 'polypeptide(L)'
;MKALLLAAMAVISISACAPQGDDEHADLGQACTAAATTSWQGLEIEASTRGPDCARAAVTLVFRAANSGEIARMETHRAMDVAPLAAINDAAGMQAALSAWIDQTNPEFATSANLPDWQSNAETPMRGDFAFVPSEGTSREAYDVLRARSAPLFCYVRGLESINCLALVDGELDSIGVQTFPG
;
A
#
# COMPACT_ATOMS: atom_id res chain seq x y z
N MET A 1 -66.51 19.47 53.86
CA MET A 1 -65.62 19.64 55.03
C MET A 1 -64.37 18.83 54.80
N LYS A 2 -63.19 19.48 54.83
CA LYS A 2 -61.81 18.99 55.14
C LYS A 2 -61.43 17.62 54.56
N ALA A 3 -60.66 17.58 53.47
CA ALA A 3 -59.18 17.60 53.43
C ALA A 3 -58.54 16.32 54.01
N LEU A 4 -57.76 15.60 53.19
CA LEU A 4 -56.33 15.35 53.43
C LEU A 4 -55.70 14.60 52.23
N LEU A 5 -54.66 15.21 51.65
CA LEU A 5 -53.60 14.53 50.91
C LEU A 5 -52.85 13.59 51.86
N LEU A 6 -52.30 12.48 51.32
CA LEU A 6 -50.97 12.01 51.72
C LEU A 6 -50.35 11.13 50.62
N ALA A 7 -49.20 11.59 50.16
CA ALA A 7 -48.33 11.00 49.15
C ALA A 7 -47.59 9.78 49.72
N ALA A 8 -47.46 8.73 48.91
CA ALA A 8 -46.53 7.64 49.17
C ALA A 8 -45.26 7.87 48.34
N MET A 9 -44.17 8.22 49.02
CA MET A 9 -42.82 8.33 48.48
C MET A 9 -42.33 6.96 48.00
N ALA A 10 -42.01 6.83 46.71
CA ALA A 10 -41.19 5.74 46.20
C ALA A 10 -39.72 6.19 46.22
N VAL A 11 -38.94 5.73 47.20
CA VAL A 11 -37.49 5.90 47.23
C VAL A 11 -36.89 4.69 46.53
N ILE A 12 -36.50 4.85 45.26
CA ILE A 12 -35.73 3.86 44.50
C ILE A 12 -34.26 4.21 44.71
N SER A 13 -33.58 3.47 45.59
CA SER A 13 -32.13 3.55 45.73
C SER A 13 -31.49 2.92 44.50
N ILE A 14 -31.02 3.75 43.59
CA ILE A 14 -30.19 3.34 42.45
C ILE A 14 -28.82 2.95 43.03
N SER A 15 -28.57 1.65 43.14
CA SER A 15 -27.23 1.15 43.44
C SER A 15 -26.35 1.47 42.24
N ALA A 16 -25.50 2.48 42.39
CA ALA A 16 -24.48 2.81 41.40
C ALA A 16 -23.42 1.71 41.43
N CYS A 17 -23.54 0.72 40.53
CA CYS A 17 -22.37 -0.02 40.09
C CYS A 17 -21.49 0.95 39.32
N ALA A 18 -20.56 1.61 40.01
CA ALA A 18 -19.42 2.22 39.35
C ALA A 18 -18.64 1.07 38.69
N PRO A 19 -18.46 1.05 37.35
CA PRO A 19 -17.40 0.24 36.79
C PRO A 19 -16.10 0.80 37.38
N GLN A 20 -15.42 0.01 38.20
CA GLN A 20 -14.03 0.25 38.51
C GLN A 20 -13.30 0.07 37.18
N GLY A 21 -12.99 1.21 36.55
CA GLY A 21 -12.08 1.27 35.42
C GLY A 21 -10.69 0.92 35.93
N ASP A 22 -10.42 -0.38 36.03
CA ASP A 22 -9.07 -0.88 35.88
C ASP A 22 -8.73 -0.78 34.40
N ASP A 23 -8.49 0.47 33.96
CA ASP A 23 -7.84 0.78 32.70
C ASP A 23 -6.37 0.40 32.84
N GLU A 24 -6.10 -0.90 32.97
CA GLU A 24 -4.87 -1.48 32.47
C GLU A 24 -4.99 -1.44 30.94
N HIS A 25 -4.91 -0.22 30.39
CA HIS A 25 -4.58 -0.04 28.99
C HIS A 25 -3.19 -0.64 28.84
N ALA A 26 -3.14 -1.91 28.41
CA ALA A 26 -1.98 -2.39 27.69
C ALA A 26 -1.61 -1.29 26.70
N ASP A 27 -0.35 -0.87 26.69
CA ASP A 27 0.19 0.03 25.67
C ASP A 27 0.05 -0.70 24.33
N LEU A 28 -1.15 -0.64 23.76
CA LEU A 28 -1.43 -0.97 22.39
C LEU A 28 -0.65 0.10 21.65
N GLY A 29 0.59 -0.23 21.28
CA GLY A 29 1.56 0.73 20.76
C GLY A 29 0.90 1.68 19.75
N GLN A 30 1.39 2.92 19.67
CA GLN A 30 0.71 3.98 18.92
C GLN A 30 0.16 3.52 17.56
N ALA A 31 -1.12 3.81 17.31
CA ALA A 31 -1.78 3.45 16.07
C ALA A 31 -0.96 3.88 14.85
N CYS A 32 -0.72 2.96 13.92
CA CYS A 32 0.07 3.25 12.73
C CYS A 32 -0.81 3.86 11.66
N THR A 33 -0.90 5.19 11.68
CA THR A 33 -1.55 5.97 10.64
C THR A 33 -0.53 6.91 10.03
N ALA A 34 -0.14 6.62 8.79
CA ALA A 34 0.78 7.43 8.01
C ALA A 34 0.30 7.46 6.56
N ALA A 35 0.63 8.53 5.83
CA ALA A 35 0.32 8.64 4.42
C ALA A 35 1.39 9.47 3.71
N ALA A 36 1.64 9.13 2.45
CA ALA A 36 2.48 9.89 1.53
C ALA A 36 1.78 9.97 0.17
N THR A 37 1.99 11.09 -0.52
CA THR A 37 1.46 11.30 -1.86
C THR A 37 2.55 11.77 -2.82
N THR A 38 2.41 11.39 -4.08
CA THR A 38 3.24 11.91 -5.18
C THR A 38 2.42 12.02 -6.47
N SER A 39 2.93 12.77 -7.44
CA SER A 39 2.33 12.86 -8.77
C SER A 39 3.23 12.20 -9.80
N TRP A 40 2.64 11.43 -10.70
CA TRP A 40 3.36 10.73 -11.76
C TRP A 40 2.47 10.54 -12.98
N GLN A 41 2.90 11.03 -14.14
CA GLN A 41 2.22 10.83 -15.44
C GLN A 41 0.71 11.16 -15.45
N GLY A 42 0.31 12.24 -14.79
CA GLY A 42 -1.11 12.63 -14.72
C GLY A 42 -1.94 11.83 -13.70
N LEU A 43 -1.29 11.01 -12.88
CA LEU A 43 -1.87 10.32 -11.74
C LEU A 43 -1.41 10.94 -10.42
N GLU A 44 -2.30 10.92 -9.43
CA GLU A 44 -1.98 11.09 -8.02
C GLU A 44 -1.83 9.69 -7.39
N ILE A 45 -0.71 9.48 -6.71
CA ILE A 45 -0.40 8.21 -6.06
C ILE A 45 -0.38 8.45 -4.57
N GLU A 46 -1.14 7.65 -3.84
CA GLU A 46 -1.26 7.71 -2.40
C GLU A 46 -0.84 6.36 -1.81
N ALA A 47 0.15 6.37 -0.93
CA ALA A 47 0.47 5.23 -0.08
C ALA A 47 0.08 5.58 1.35
N SER A 48 -0.69 4.71 2.01
CA SER A 48 -1.13 4.93 3.39
C SER A 48 -1.09 3.66 4.20
N THR A 49 -0.81 3.79 5.50
CA THR A 49 -0.92 2.70 6.47
C THR A 49 -2.06 2.91 7.44
N ARG A 50 -2.69 1.81 7.85
CA ARG A 50 -3.64 1.79 8.95
C ARG A 50 -3.50 0.50 9.74
N GLY A 51 -3.34 0.63 11.05
CA GLY A 51 -3.28 -0.51 11.95
C GLY A 51 -3.26 -0.12 13.42
N PRO A 52 -3.47 -1.09 14.32
CA PRO A 52 -3.35 -0.86 15.75
C PRO A 52 -1.92 -0.51 16.17
N ASP A 53 -0.92 -0.97 15.42
CA ASP A 53 0.50 -0.58 15.49
C ASP A 53 1.14 -0.81 14.10
N CYS A 54 2.41 -0.44 13.92
CA CYS A 54 3.05 -0.54 12.60
C CYS A 54 3.44 -1.97 12.21
N ALA A 55 3.67 -2.86 13.19
CA ALA A 55 3.92 -4.28 12.94
C ALA A 55 2.68 -5.01 12.37
N ARG A 56 1.48 -4.53 12.72
CA ARG A 56 0.19 -5.09 12.28
C ARG A 56 -0.56 -4.19 11.28
N ALA A 57 0.11 -3.17 10.74
CA ALA A 57 -0.52 -2.25 9.80
C ALA A 57 -0.76 -2.91 8.42
N ALA A 58 -1.91 -2.60 7.83
CA ALA A 58 -2.08 -2.74 6.39
C ALA A 58 -1.51 -1.50 5.71
N VAL A 59 -0.87 -1.68 4.55
CA VAL A 59 -0.48 -0.62 3.63
C VAL A 59 -1.35 -0.69 2.38
N THR A 60 -1.88 0.44 1.95
CA THR A 60 -2.69 0.59 0.75
C THR A 60 -1.97 1.54 -0.20
N LEU A 61 -1.84 1.13 -1.47
CA LEU A 61 -1.32 1.95 -2.56
C LEU A 61 -2.46 2.23 -3.54
N VAL A 62 -2.77 3.51 -3.78
CA VAL A 62 -3.86 3.94 -4.67
C VAL A 62 -3.31 4.83 -5.76
N PHE A 63 -3.73 4.55 -7.00
CA PHE A 63 -3.45 5.35 -8.18
C PHE A 63 -4.76 6.00 -8.62
N ARG A 64 -4.82 7.33 -8.61
CA ARG A 64 -5.98 8.12 -9.03
C ARG A 64 -5.65 8.97 -10.24
N ALA A 65 -6.57 9.07 -11.19
CA ALA A 65 -6.46 10.04 -12.27
C ALA A 65 -6.53 11.46 -11.69
N ALA A 66 -5.50 12.29 -11.92
CA ALA A 66 -5.39 13.60 -11.27
C ALA A 66 -6.48 14.60 -11.71
N ASN A 67 -7.09 14.38 -12.87
CA ASN A 67 -8.13 15.23 -13.43
C ASN A 67 -9.54 14.89 -12.93
N SER A 68 -9.85 13.61 -12.68
CA SER A 68 -11.19 13.13 -12.31
C SER A 68 -11.27 12.63 -10.87
N GLY A 69 -10.15 12.26 -10.26
CA GLY A 69 -10.10 11.57 -8.98
C GLY A 69 -10.55 10.10 -9.04
N GLU A 70 -10.80 9.55 -10.23
CA GLU A 70 -11.17 8.14 -10.41
C GLU A 70 -10.00 7.22 -10.05
N ILE A 71 -10.28 6.12 -9.35
CA ILE A 71 -9.27 5.11 -9.00
C ILE A 71 -8.95 4.30 -10.25
N ALA A 72 -7.74 4.49 -10.78
CA ALA A 72 -7.20 3.67 -11.85
C ALA A 72 -6.74 2.29 -11.33
N ARG A 73 -6.17 2.25 -10.12
CA ARG A 73 -5.69 1.02 -9.49
C ARG A 73 -5.59 1.16 -7.98
N MET A 74 -5.78 0.06 -7.26
CA MET A 74 -5.58 -0.01 -5.80
C MET A 74 -5.01 -1.37 -5.42
N GLU A 75 -4.01 -1.38 -4.55
CA GLU A 75 -3.42 -2.59 -3.98
C GLU A 75 -3.32 -2.46 -2.45
N THR A 76 -3.38 -3.59 -1.75
CA THR A 76 -3.29 -3.63 -0.28
C THR A 76 -2.45 -4.83 0.16
N HIS A 77 -1.54 -4.58 1.10
CA HIS A 77 -0.62 -5.57 1.66
C HIS A 77 -0.53 -5.41 3.18
N ARG A 78 0.08 -6.38 3.87
CA ARG A 78 0.58 -6.12 5.23
C ARG A 78 1.87 -5.32 5.10
N ALA A 79 2.05 -4.29 5.92
CA ALA A 79 3.27 -3.49 5.91
C ALA A 79 4.51 -4.37 6.17
N MET A 80 4.39 -5.39 7.02
CA MET A 80 5.46 -6.35 7.30
C MET A 80 5.90 -7.21 6.11
N ASP A 81 5.09 -7.30 5.04
CA ASP A 81 5.42 -8.07 3.83
C ASP A 81 6.10 -7.21 2.75
N VAL A 82 6.22 -5.90 2.97
CA VAL A 82 6.83 -4.94 2.03
C VAL A 82 8.17 -4.50 2.61
N ALA A 83 9.29 -4.92 2.01
CA ALA A 83 10.62 -4.78 2.62
C ALA A 83 10.94 -3.36 3.16
N PRO A 84 10.69 -2.25 2.42
CA PRO A 84 10.91 -0.89 2.94
C PRO A 84 10.14 -0.53 4.22
N LEU A 85 9.04 -1.23 4.50
CA LEU A 85 8.13 -0.93 5.60
C LEU A 85 8.28 -1.93 6.77
N ALA A 86 8.89 -3.10 6.52
CA ALA A 86 8.74 -4.27 7.39
C ALA A 86 9.31 -4.11 8.81
N ALA A 87 10.36 -3.29 8.97
CA ALA A 87 11.03 -3.05 10.25
C ALA A 87 10.64 -1.73 10.91
N ILE A 88 9.66 -1.00 10.35
CA ILE A 88 9.27 0.31 10.83
C ILE A 88 8.22 0.18 11.93
N ASN A 89 8.51 0.73 13.11
CA ASN A 89 7.72 0.52 14.33
C ASN A 89 7.01 1.79 14.84
N ASP A 90 7.15 2.92 14.15
CA ASP A 90 6.53 4.19 14.51
C ASP A 90 5.97 4.93 13.28
N ALA A 91 4.98 5.80 13.51
CA ALA A 91 4.25 6.47 12.43
C ALA A 91 5.11 7.47 11.63
N ALA A 92 6.08 8.13 12.27
CA ALA A 92 6.94 9.10 11.60
C ALA A 92 7.92 8.40 10.64
N GLY A 93 8.53 7.30 11.09
CA GLY A 93 9.32 6.41 10.25
C GLY A 93 8.48 5.83 9.12
N MET A 94 7.23 5.45 9.39
CA MET A 94 6.34 4.88 8.38
C MET A 94 6.03 5.89 7.29
N GLN A 95 5.74 7.14 7.63
CA GLN A 95 5.52 8.20 6.65
C GLN A 95 6.75 8.43 5.75
N ALA A 96 7.96 8.48 6.33
CA ALA A 96 9.19 8.62 5.55
C ALA A 96 9.41 7.43 4.61
N ALA A 97 9.16 6.21 5.09
CA ALA A 97 9.28 5.00 4.29
C ALA A 97 8.25 4.94 3.15
N LEU A 98 6.99 5.34 3.39
CA LEU A 98 5.96 5.44 2.35
C LEU A 98 6.35 6.44 1.26
N SER A 99 6.88 7.62 1.63
CA SER A 99 7.34 8.62 0.66
C SER A 99 8.47 8.09 -0.22
N ALA A 100 9.43 7.38 0.36
CA ALA A 100 10.52 6.76 -0.40
C ALA A 100 10.01 5.59 -1.26
N TRP A 101 9.04 4.83 -0.78
CA TRP A 101 8.49 3.66 -1.47
C TRP A 101 7.75 4.01 -2.77
N ILE A 102 7.07 5.17 -2.80
CA ILE A 102 6.38 5.68 -3.99
C ILE A 102 7.24 6.63 -4.82
N ASP A 103 8.51 6.85 -4.47
CA ASP A 103 9.41 7.69 -5.24
C ASP A 103 9.80 6.98 -6.56
N GLN A 104 9.57 7.66 -7.68
CA GLN A 104 9.86 7.16 -9.03
C GLN A 104 11.00 7.92 -9.71
N THR A 105 11.82 8.63 -8.95
CA THR A 105 12.98 9.35 -9.49
C THR A 105 14.14 8.42 -9.87
N ASN A 106 14.13 7.15 -9.46
CA ASN A 106 15.13 6.17 -9.87
C ASN A 106 14.98 5.80 -11.36
N PRO A 107 16.00 6.07 -12.21
CA PRO A 107 15.90 5.87 -13.65
C PRO A 107 15.95 4.41 -14.11
N GLU A 108 16.32 3.45 -13.24
CA GLU A 108 16.54 2.05 -13.64
C GLU A 108 15.33 1.42 -14.32
N PHE A 109 14.13 1.86 -13.93
CA PHE A 109 12.86 1.42 -14.48
C PHE A 109 11.98 2.59 -14.91
N ALA A 110 12.54 3.64 -15.50
CA ALA A 110 11.72 4.78 -15.92
C ALA A 110 10.72 4.42 -17.03
N THR A 111 11.13 3.55 -17.97
CA THR A 111 10.31 3.16 -19.13
C THR A 111 10.44 1.67 -19.44
N SER A 112 9.48 1.14 -20.22
CA SER A 112 9.51 -0.25 -20.68
C SER A 112 10.73 -0.56 -21.53
N ALA A 113 11.34 0.42 -22.20
CA ALA A 113 12.58 0.22 -22.93
C ALA A 113 13.76 -0.15 -22.01
N ASN A 114 13.69 0.17 -20.72
CA ASN A 114 14.71 -0.17 -19.74
C ASN A 114 14.60 -1.61 -19.22
N LEU A 115 13.49 -2.31 -19.49
CA LEU A 115 13.34 -3.72 -19.12
C LEU A 115 14.41 -4.60 -19.78
N PRO A 116 14.83 -5.71 -19.16
CA PRO A 116 15.83 -6.61 -19.72
C PRO A 116 15.42 -7.23 -21.07
N ASP A 117 16.39 -7.66 -21.87
CA ASP A 117 16.09 -8.40 -23.10
C ASP A 117 15.57 -9.82 -22.77
N TRP A 118 14.51 -10.24 -23.46
CA TRP A 118 14.08 -11.63 -23.44
C TRP A 118 14.78 -12.41 -24.55
N GLN A 119 15.93 -12.99 -24.22
CA GLN A 119 16.72 -13.75 -25.20
C GLN A 119 15.94 -14.93 -25.79
N SER A 120 16.24 -15.27 -27.05
CA SER A 120 15.62 -16.42 -27.71
C SER A 120 15.94 -17.71 -26.94
N ASN A 121 14.91 -18.53 -26.72
CA ASN A 121 14.95 -19.78 -25.93
C ASN A 121 15.23 -19.61 -24.42
N ALA A 122 15.31 -18.39 -23.89
CA ALA A 122 15.30 -18.18 -22.45
C ALA A 122 13.88 -18.32 -21.90
N GLU A 123 13.74 -18.85 -20.69
CA GLU A 123 12.44 -18.96 -20.02
C GLU A 123 11.88 -17.59 -19.63
N THR A 124 12.76 -16.64 -19.30
CA THR A 124 12.37 -15.32 -18.80
C THR A 124 13.47 -14.27 -19.11
N PRO A 125 13.12 -12.98 -19.21
CA PRO A 125 14.08 -11.88 -19.26
C PRO A 125 15.00 -11.82 -18.02
N MET A 126 16.28 -11.56 -18.24
CA MET A 126 17.28 -11.50 -17.17
C MET A 126 17.98 -10.13 -17.12
N ARG A 127 18.12 -9.56 -15.92
CA ARG A 127 19.02 -8.44 -15.65
C ARG A 127 20.10 -8.87 -14.65
N GLY A 128 21.31 -9.12 -15.15
CA GLY A 128 22.31 -9.80 -14.33
C GLY A 128 21.77 -11.15 -13.86
N ASP A 129 21.81 -11.38 -12.55
CA ASP A 129 21.31 -12.61 -11.93
C ASP A 129 19.81 -12.53 -11.53
N PHE A 130 19.13 -11.42 -11.87
CA PHE A 130 17.75 -11.15 -11.44
C PHE A 130 16.74 -11.37 -12.58
N ALA A 131 15.86 -12.35 -12.37
CA ALA A 131 14.79 -12.65 -13.31
C ALA A 131 13.69 -11.59 -13.23
N PHE A 132 13.26 -11.09 -14.39
CA PHE A 132 12.02 -10.34 -14.53
C PHE A 132 10.98 -11.27 -15.11
N VAL A 133 10.04 -11.73 -14.28
CA VAL A 133 8.94 -12.61 -14.68
C VAL A 133 7.82 -11.75 -15.26
N PRO A 134 7.56 -11.77 -16.58
CA PRO A 134 6.46 -11.01 -17.17
C PRO A 134 5.12 -11.52 -16.64
N SER A 135 4.08 -10.68 -16.70
CA SER A 135 2.73 -11.07 -16.30
C SER A 135 2.26 -12.34 -17.01
N GLU A 136 1.45 -13.15 -16.30
CA GLU A 136 0.96 -14.42 -16.82
C GLU A 136 0.33 -14.28 -18.21
N GLY A 137 0.69 -15.18 -19.12
CA GLY A 137 0.21 -15.16 -20.51
C GLY A 137 0.94 -14.18 -21.43
N THR A 138 1.91 -13.39 -20.94
CA THR A 138 2.72 -12.52 -21.79
C THR A 138 3.68 -13.33 -22.66
N SER A 139 3.53 -13.26 -23.98
CA SER A 139 4.51 -13.84 -24.91
C SER A 139 5.74 -12.96 -25.05
N ARG A 140 6.86 -13.54 -25.53
CA ARG A 140 8.07 -12.78 -25.87
C ARG A 140 7.78 -11.67 -26.87
N GLU A 141 6.98 -11.95 -27.89
CA GLU A 141 6.63 -10.97 -28.92
C GLU A 141 5.84 -9.79 -28.33
N ALA A 142 4.88 -10.05 -27.42
CA ALA A 142 4.13 -9.00 -26.74
C ALA A 142 5.03 -8.17 -25.81
N TYR A 143 5.95 -8.83 -25.10
CA TYR A 143 6.96 -8.19 -24.28
C TYR A 143 7.87 -7.26 -25.09
N ASP A 144 8.39 -7.73 -26.24
CA ASP A 144 9.25 -6.94 -27.11
C ASP A 144 8.51 -5.73 -27.71
N VAL A 145 7.23 -5.89 -28.05
CA VAL A 145 6.37 -4.78 -28.48
C VAL A 145 6.23 -3.75 -27.35
N LEU A 146 5.97 -4.19 -26.12
CA LEU A 146 5.88 -3.28 -24.96
C LEU A 146 7.21 -2.54 -24.75
N ARG A 147 8.35 -3.21 -24.84
CA ARG A 147 9.67 -2.57 -24.71
C ARG A 147 9.92 -1.54 -25.79
N ALA A 148 9.60 -1.86 -27.04
CA ALA A 148 9.73 -0.94 -28.16
C ALA A 148 8.87 0.33 -28.01
N ARG A 149 7.71 0.23 -27.35
CA ARG A 149 6.82 1.39 -27.07
C ARG A 149 7.44 2.40 -26.10
N SER A 150 8.42 2.02 -25.29
CA SER A 150 9.00 2.90 -24.26
C SER A 150 7.95 3.51 -23.31
N ALA A 151 6.94 2.72 -22.94
CA ALA A 151 5.86 3.15 -22.05
C ALA A 151 6.41 3.54 -20.67
N PRO A 152 5.91 4.60 -20.01
CA PRO A 152 6.31 4.93 -18.64
C PRO A 152 6.01 3.76 -17.69
N LEU A 153 6.95 3.46 -16.79
CA LEU A 153 6.73 2.46 -15.75
C LEU A 153 6.66 3.08 -14.36
N PHE A 154 5.82 2.48 -13.52
CA PHE A 154 5.80 2.67 -12.09
C PHE A 154 6.21 1.37 -11.42
N CYS A 155 7.42 1.32 -10.86
CA CYS A 155 7.95 0.12 -10.21
C CYS A 155 8.11 0.36 -8.71
N TYR A 156 7.66 -0.60 -7.92
CA TYR A 156 7.69 -0.50 -6.46
C TYR A 156 7.89 -1.88 -5.84
N VAL A 157 8.49 -1.90 -4.65
CA VAL A 157 8.69 -3.15 -3.89
C VAL A 157 7.32 -3.68 -3.43
N ARG A 158 6.92 -4.87 -3.87
CA ARG A 158 5.61 -5.48 -3.53
C ARG A 158 5.72 -6.59 -2.48
N GLY A 159 6.93 -7.11 -2.27
CA GLY A 159 7.22 -8.17 -1.30
C GLY A 159 8.52 -7.91 -0.55
N LEU A 160 9.02 -8.92 0.14
CA LEU A 160 10.34 -8.84 0.78
C LEU A 160 11.49 -8.88 -0.23
N GLU A 161 11.26 -9.55 -1.37
CA GLU A 161 12.29 -9.89 -2.36
C GLU A 161 11.79 -9.64 -3.81
N SER A 162 10.80 -8.75 -3.97
CA SER A 162 10.19 -8.52 -5.28
C SER A 162 9.76 -7.07 -5.54
N ILE A 163 10.04 -6.61 -6.76
CA ILE A 163 9.56 -5.35 -7.33
C ILE A 163 8.49 -5.68 -8.36
N ASN A 164 7.29 -5.12 -8.20
CA ASN A 164 6.26 -5.15 -9.24
C ASN A 164 6.39 -3.91 -10.11
N CYS A 165 6.27 -4.08 -11.42
CA CYS A 165 6.29 -3.00 -12.38
C CYS A 165 4.93 -2.87 -13.06
N LEU A 166 4.40 -1.66 -13.07
CA LEU A 166 3.20 -1.28 -13.80
C LEU A 166 3.60 -0.46 -15.02
N ALA A 167 2.97 -0.68 -16.18
CA ALA A 167 3.10 0.20 -17.33
C ALA A 167 1.86 1.06 -17.48
N LEU A 168 2.06 2.33 -17.84
CA LEU A 168 0.97 3.22 -18.26
C LEU A 168 0.86 3.18 -19.79
N VAL A 169 -0.17 2.52 -20.31
CA VAL A 169 -0.42 2.38 -21.75
C VAL A 169 -1.82 2.86 -22.05
N ASP A 170 -1.94 3.82 -22.97
CA ASP A 170 -3.23 4.38 -23.40
C ASP A 170 -4.12 4.89 -22.24
N GLY A 171 -3.50 5.29 -21.12
CA GLY A 171 -4.18 5.78 -19.92
C GLY A 171 -4.51 4.70 -18.88
N GLU A 172 -4.22 3.43 -19.17
CA GLU A 172 -4.48 2.29 -18.28
C GLU A 172 -3.19 1.82 -17.58
N LEU A 173 -3.33 1.41 -16.32
CA LEU A 173 -2.24 0.93 -15.46
C LEU A 173 -2.28 -0.59 -15.29
N ASP A 174 -1.42 -1.27 -16.03
CA ASP A 174 -1.33 -2.73 -16.02
C ASP A 174 -0.04 -3.22 -15.39
N SER A 175 -0.13 -4.30 -14.61
CA SER A 175 1.06 -5.02 -14.15
C SER A 175 1.66 -5.73 -15.34
N ILE A 176 2.95 -5.50 -15.57
CA ILE A 176 3.69 -6.07 -16.70
C ILE A 176 4.68 -7.16 -16.27
N GLY A 177 4.88 -7.31 -14.97
CA GLY A 177 5.73 -8.35 -14.41
C GLY A 177 6.36 -7.95 -13.10
N VAL A 178 7.12 -8.90 -12.56
CA VAL A 178 7.80 -8.80 -11.27
C VAL A 178 9.28 -9.10 -11.47
N GLN A 179 10.15 -8.23 -10.97
CA GLN A 179 11.56 -8.55 -10.80
C GLN A 179 11.78 -9.15 -9.41
N THR A 180 12.53 -10.24 -9.36
CA THR A 180 13.00 -10.84 -8.11
C THR A 180 14.40 -10.33 -7.78
N PHE A 181 14.71 -10.14 -6.50
CA PHE A 181 16.06 -9.83 -6.03
C PHE A 181 16.37 -10.66 -4.77
N PRO A 182 17.64 -10.98 -4.48
CA PRO A 182 18.02 -11.74 -3.30
C PRO A 182 17.75 -10.93 -2.04
N GLY A 183 17.13 -11.56 -1.05
CA GLY A 183 17.03 -11.03 0.32
C GLY A 183 18.28 -11.22 1.16
#